data_AF-A0A1H8NHR3-F1
#
_entry.id   AF-A0A1H8NHR3-F1
#
_cell.length_a   1.000
_cell.length_b   1.000
_cell.length_c   1.000
_cell.angle_alpha   90.00
_cell.angle_beta   90.00
_cell.angle_gamma   90.00
#
_symmetry.space_group_name_H-M   'P 1'
#
loop_
_entity.id
_entity.type
_entity.pdbx_description
1 polymer ?
#
loop_
_entity_poly.entity_id
_entity_poly.type
_entity_poly.pdbx_seq_one_letter_code
_entity_poly.pdbx_strand_id
1 'polypeptide(L)'
;MEVKVELNGSIREQEVIALYRSNQWSSADKPEQLMSALRGSHTLVTARVGGELVGLGNAISDGSLVVYYPHLLVHPDHQGKGVGRK
;
A
#
# COMPACT_ATOMS: atom_id res chain seq x y z
N MET A 1 3.87 -18.67 -4.91
CA MET A 1 2.98 -17.71 -4.21
C MET A 1 2.26 -16.90 -5.26
N GLU A 2 0.94 -17.07 -5.34
CA GLU A 2 0.12 -16.25 -6.22
C GLU A 2 -0.15 -14.90 -5.54
N VAL A 3 0.23 -13.82 -6.21
CA VAL A 3 0.05 -12.45 -5.72
C VAL A 3 -0.97 -11.79 -6.62
N LYS A 4 -2.09 -11.38 -6.04
CA LYS A 4 -3.13 -10.62 -6.74
C LYS A 4 -2.85 -9.14 -6.55
N VAL A 5 -2.56 -8.44 -7.65
CA VAL A 5 -2.39 -6.99 -7.66
C VAL A 5 -3.69 -6.35 -8.12
N GLU A 6 -4.19 -5.38 -7.37
CA GLU A 6 -5.44 -4.69 -7.66
C GLU A 6 -5.21 -3.18 -7.70
N LEU A 7 -5.64 -2.53 -8.79
CA LEU A 7 -5.75 -1.08 -8.87
C LEU A 7 -7.03 -0.64 -8.15
N ASN A 8 -6.89 0.36 -7.29
CA ASN A 8 -7.92 0.90 -6.43
C ASN A 8 -8.64 -0.20 -5.61
N GLY A 9 -7.87 -1.19 -5.15
CA GLY A 9 -8.36 -2.26 -4.29
C GLY A 9 -8.87 -1.74 -2.95
N SER A 10 -9.85 -2.44 -2.37
CA SER A 10 -10.40 -2.07 -1.07
C SER A 10 -9.36 -2.23 0.04
N ILE A 11 -9.32 -1.29 0.98
CA ILE A 11 -8.46 -1.34 2.16
C ILE A 11 -9.26 -1.14 3.45
N ARG A 12 -8.97 -1.94 4.46
CA ARG A 12 -9.45 -1.75 5.83
C ARG A 12 -8.35 -1.14 6.69
N GLU A 13 -8.74 -0.36 7.68
CA GLU A 13 -7.79 0.35 8.53
C GLU A 13 -6.85 -0.61 9.27
N GLN A 14 -7.40 -1.69 9.83
CA GLN A 14 -6.61 -2.64 10.64
C GLN A 14 -5.50 -3.32 9.82
N GLU A 15 -5.78 -3.74 8.58
CA GLU A 15 -4.78 -4.40 7.73
C GLU A 15 -3.71 -3.41 7.22
N VAL A 16 -4.10 -2.15 6.97
CA VAL A 16 -3.14 -1.10 6.60
C VAL A 16 -2.21 -0.77 7.76
N ILE A 17 -2.76 -0.55 8.96
CA ILE A 17 -1.94 -0.27 10.16
C ILE A 17 -0.99 -1.42 10.44
N ALA A 18 -1.46 -2.67 10.34
CA ALA A 18 -0.62 -3.85 10.54
C ALA A 18 0.56 -3.86 9.56
N LEU A 19 0.31 -3.66 8.26
CA LEU A 19 1.35 -3.63 7.24
C LEU A 19 2.38 -2.51 7.46
N TYR A 20 1.94 -1.31 7.84
CA TYR A 20 2.84 -0.18 8.12
C TYR A 20 3.66 -0.41 9.39
N ARG A 21 3.07 -0.98 10.45
CA ARG A 21 3.79 -1.33 11.68
C ARG A 21 4.84 -2.40 11.44
N SER A 22 4.53 -3.44 10.66
CA SER A 22 5.51 -4.47 10.28
C SER A 22 6.73 -3.87 9.56
N ASN A 23 6.53 -2.78 8.82
CA ASN A 23 7.60 -2.05 8.15
C ASN A 23 8.22 -0.91 8.99
N GLN A 24 7.75 -0.69 10.22
CA GLN A 24 8.21 0.39 11.12
C GLN A 24 7.98 1.81 10.55
N TRP A 25 6.91 2.01 9.77
CA TRP A 25 6.54 3.33 9.26
C TRP A 25 5.70 4.10 10.28
N SER A 26 6.17 5.28 10.69
CA SER A 26 5.49 6.15 11.67
C SER A 26 4.12 6.66 11.24
N SER A 27 3.75 6.54 9.96
CA SER A 27 2.38 6.83 9.51
C SER A 27 1.34 5.93 10.19
N ALA A 28 1.74 4.75 10.70
CA ALA A 28 0.87 3.90 11.49
C ALA A 28 0.39 4.53 12.81
N ASP A 29 1.12 5.53 13.31
CA ASP A 29 0.75 6.26 14.55
C ASP A 29 -0.31 7.34 14.29
N LYS A 30 -0.69 7.54 13.02
CA LYS A 30 -1.68 8.52 12.55
C LYS A 30 -2.72 7.86 11.65
N PRO A 31 -3.50 6.90 12.17
CA PRO A 31 -4.33 6.00 11.36
C PRO A 31 -5.40 6.75 10.55
N GLU A 32 -6.07 7.74 11.13
CA GLU A 32 -7.08 8.53 10.43
C GLU A 32 -6.49 9.29 9.23
N GLN A 33 -5.35 9.97 9.44
CA GLN A 33 -4.66 10.72 8.38
C GLN A 33 -4.11 9.78 7.31
N LEU A 34 -3.55 8.64 7.71
CA LEU A 34 -3.05 7.62 6.79
C LEU A 34 -4.18 7.09 5.90
N MET A 35 -5.32 6.71 6.50
CA MET A 35 -6.47 6.22 5.73
C MET A 35 -7.04 7.30 4.80
N SER A 36 -7.09 8.56 5.25
CA SER A 36 -7.50 9.68 4.41
C SER A 36 -6.54 9.89 3.23
N ALA A 37 -5.22 9.81 3.46
CA ALA A 37 -4.20 9.98 2.42
C ALA A 37 -4.29 8.87 1.35
N LEU A 38 -4.43 7.62 1.79
CA LEU A 38 -4.53 6.47 0.88
C LEU A 38 -5.82 6.50 0.05
N ARG A 39 -6.97 6.81 0.68
CA ARG A 39 -8.25 6.92 -0.02
C ARG A 39 -8.34 8.14 -0.94
N GLY A 40 -7.60 9.20 -0.66
CA GLY A 40 -7.54 10.42 -1.48
C GLY A 40 -6.44 10.40 -2.55
N SER A 41 -5.70 9.31 -2.71
CA SER A 41 -4.64 9.18 -3.71
C SER A 41 -5.23 9.08 -5.13
N HIS A 42 -4.47 9.53 -6.15
CA HIS A 42 -4.89 9.37 -7.55
C HIS A 42 -5.03 7.89 -7.93
N THR A 43 -4.06 7.09 -7.49
CA THR A 43 -4.11 5.63 -7.63
C THR A 43 -3.66 5.00 -6.33
N LEU A 44 -4.38 3.96 -5.90
CA LEU A 44 -3.96 3.04 -4.85
C LEU A 44 -3.72 1.67 -5.49
N VAL A 45 -2.64 1.00 -5.12
CA VAL A 45 -2.33 -0.36 -5.55
C VAL A 45 -2.21 -1.24 -4.33
N THR A 46 -2.92 -2.36 -4.32
CA THR A 46 -2.80 -3.36 -3.26
C THR A 46 -2.27 -4.67 -3.84
N ALA A 47 -1.33 -5.30 -3.13
CA ALA A 47 -0.88 -6.66 -3.41
C ALA A 47 -1.41 -7.58 -2.32
N ARG A 48 -2.13 -8.64 -2.73
CA ARG A 48 -2.75 -9.61 -1.83
C ARG A 48 -2.29 -11.04 -2.07
N VAL A 49 -2.09 -11.80 -1.00
CA VAL A 49 -1.79 -13.24 -1.04
C VAL A 49 -2.81 -13.95 -0.16
N GLY A 50 -3.59 -14.87 -0.71
CA GLY A 50 -4.67 -15.54 0.05
C GLY A 50 -5.71 -14.58 0.63
N GLY A 51 -5.86 -13.38 0.05
CA GLY A 51 -6.73 -12.31 0.54
C GLY A 51 -6.07 -11.35 1.55
N GLU A 52 -4.91 -11.69 2.12
CA GLU A 52 -4.16 -10.83 3.04
C GLU A 52 -3.45 -9.70 2.29
N LEU A 53 -3.49 -8.48 2.84
CA LEU A 53 -2.76 -7.33 2.29
C LEU A 53 -1.26 -7.45 2.62
N VAL A 54 -0.46 -7.86 1.64
CA VAL A 54 0.99 -8.06 1.80
C VAL A 54 1.83 -6.95 1.16
N GLY A 55 1.21 -6.05 0.42
CA GLY A 55 1.89 -4.89 -0.15
C GLY A 55 0.91 -3.79 -0.52
N LEU A 56 1.40 -2.55 -0.51
CA LEU A 56 0.64 -1.36 -0.82
C LEU A 56 1.53 -0.33 -1.50
N GLY A 57 0.99 0.33 -2.53
CA GLY A 57 1.57 1.48 -3.17
C GLY A 57 0.51 2.56 -3.41
N ASN A 58 0.87 3.84 -3.36
CA ASN A 58 -0.03 4.91 -3.79
C ASN A 58 0.67 5.93 -4.68
N ALA A 59 -0.12 6.68 -5.44
CA ALA A 59 0.35 7.74 -6.31
C ALA A 59 -0.44 9.05 -6.05
N ILE A 60 0.29 10.15 -5.96
CA ILE A 60 -0.25 11.51 -6.04
C ILE A 60 0.23 12.08 -7.38
N SER A 61 -0.68 12.52 -8.24
CA SER A 61 -0.35 12.98 -9.59
C SER A 61 -1.08 14.27 -9.93
N ASP A 62 -0.59 15.01 -10.93
CA ASP A 62 -1.33 16.09 -11.58
C ASP A 62 -2.16 15.59 -12.79
N GLY A 63 -2.12 14.28 -13.05
CA GLY A 63 -2.79 13.65 -14.20
C GLY A 63 -2.10 13.88 -15.54
N SER A 64 -0.89 14.44 -15.57
CA SER A 64 -0.20 14.82 -16.81
C SER A 64 1.31 14.52 -16.76
N LEU A 65 2.09 15.31 -16.01
CA LEU A 65 3.55 15.30 -16.09
C LEU A 65 4.23 14.93 -14.77
N VAL A 66 3.55 15.12 -13.64
CA VAL A 66 4.14 14.92 -12.31
C VAL A 66 3.40 13.83 -11.55
N VAL A 67 4.18 12.90 -11.01
CA VAL A 67 3.71 11.86 -10.12
C VAL A 67 4.71 11.66 -8.98
N TYR A 68 4.17 11.43 -7.79
CA TYR A 68 4.92 11.07 -6.61
C TYR A 68 4.33 9.81 -5.98
N TYR A 69 5.21 8.90 -5.54
CA TYR A 69 4.85 7.63 -4.91
C TYR A 69 5.25 7.66 -3.42
N PRO A 70 4.49 8.34 -2.54
CA PRO A 70 4.90 8.56 -1.15
C PRO A 70 4.87 7.28 -0.30
N HIS A 71 4.02 6.32 -0.63
CA HIS A 71 3.94 5.04 0.05
C HIS A 71 4.17 3.92 -0.95
N LEU A 72 5.19 3.11 -0.69
CA LEU A 72 5.46 1.85 -1.39
C LEU A 72 6.12 0.89 -0.41
N LEU A 73 5.39 -0.14 -0.02
CA LEU A 73 5.79 -1.04 1.05
C LEU A 73 5.26 -2.45 0.82
N VAL A 74 6.10 -3.42 1.18
CA VAL A 74 5.82 -4.85 1.11
C VAL A 74 6.08 -5.41 2.50
N HIS A 75 5.17 -6.24 3.01
CA HIS A 75 5.33 -6.90 4.30
C HIS A 75 6.71 -7.60 4.38
N PRO A 76 7.48 -7.48 5.47
CA PRO A 76 8.84 -8.02 5.56
C PRO A 76 8.98 -9.47 5.11
N ASP A 77 8.04 -10.33 5.52
CA ASP A 77 8.03 -11.76 5.13
C ASP A 77 7.77 -12.01 3.64
N HIS A 78 7.35 -10.99 2.90
CA HIS A 78 7.07 -11.04 1.46
C HIS A 78 8.06 -10.21 0.62
N GLN A 79 9.04 -9.56 1.24
CA GLN A 79 10.12 -8.84 0.54
C GLN A 79 11.05 -9.82 -0.19
N GLY A 80 11.71 -9.35 -1.26
CA GLY A 80 12.59 -10.18 -2.09
C GLY A 80 11.89 -11.27 -2.92
N LYS A 81 10.56 -11.43 -2.80
CA LYS A 81 9.77 -12.46 -3.50
C LYS A 81 9.04 -11.93 -4.74
N GLY A 82 9.45 -10.76 -5.24
CA GLY A 82 8.90 -10.13 -6.44
C GLY A 82 7.57 -9.39 -6.27
N VAL A 83 7.03 -9.25 -5.04
CA VAL A 83 5.77 -8.51 -4.79
C VAL A 83 5.87 -7.07 -5.27
N GLY A 84 6.89 -6.32 -4.86
CA GLY A 84 7.05 -4.91 -5.27
C GLY A 84 7.43 -4.69 -6.74
N ARG A 85 7.73 -5.77 -7.50
CA ARG A 85 7.99 -5.70 -8.95
C ARG A 85 6.70 -5.85 -9.76
N LYS A 86 5.73 -6.60 -9.23
CA LYS A 86 4.44 -6.83 -9.87
C LYS A 86 3.54 -5.61 -9.70
#